data_AF-A0A5K1B192-F1
#
_entry.id   AF-A0A5K1B192-F1
#
_cell.length_a   1.000
_cell.length_b   1.000
_cell.length_c   1.000
_cell.angle_alpha   90.00
_cell.angle_beta   90.00
_cell.angle_gamma   90.00
#
_symmetry.space_group_name_H-M   'P 1'
#
loop_
_entity.id
_entity.type
_entity.pdbx_description
1 polymer ?
#
loop_
_entity_poly.entity_id
_entity_poly.type
_entity_poly.pdbx_seq_one_letter_code
_entity_poly.pdbx_strand_id
1 'polypeptide(L)' 'VPITVYMREKSSESLIVISEYGQEYGRQNPIRVLYHGYGHYDALQVSPNGAQSK' A
#
# COMPACT_ATOMS: atom_id res chain seq x y z
N VAL A 1 12.37 -1.52 8.73
CA VAL A 1 11.40 -2.02 7.73
C VAL A 1 10.48 -0.88 7.36
N PRO A 2 10.48 -0.42 6.10
CA PRO A 2 9.63 0.69 5.67
C PRO A 2 8.16 0.29 5.59
N ILE A 3 7.26 1.27 5.70
CA ILE A 3 5.81 1.10 5.57
C ILE A 3 5.30 2.03 4.48
N THR A 4 4.49 1.48 3.57
CA THR A 4 3.80 2.25 2.53
C THR A 4 2.29 2.15 2.76
N VAL A 5 1.63 3.29 2.89
CA VAL A 5 0.19 3.38 3.10
C VAL A 5 -0.48 3.74 1.79
N TYR A 6 -1.39 2.88 1.35
CA TYR A 6 -2.22 3.08 0.18
C TYR A 6 -3.63 3.52 0.57
N MET A 7 -4.31 4.20 -0.34
CA MET A 7 -5.74 4.48 -0.26
C MET A 7 -6.37 4.21 -1.63
N ARG A 8 -7.62 3.75 -1.65
CA ARG A 8 -8.37 3.64 -2.91
C ARG A 8 -8.79 5.03 -3.38
N GLU A 9 -8.47 5.37 -4.62
CA GLU A 9 -8.96 6.61 -5.20
C GLU A 9 -10.50 6.55 -5.32
N LYS A 10 -11.21 7.66 -5.10
CA LYS A 10 -12.69 7.64 -5.19
C LYS A 10 -13.19 7.57 -6.64
N SER A 11 -12.42 8.14 -7.56
CA SER A 11 -12.74 8.25 -8.98
C SER A 11 -12.31 7.04 -9.80
N SER A 12 -11.44 6.18 -9.27
CA SER A 12 -10.96 4.98 -9.96
C SER A 12 -10.79 3.83 -8.98
N GLU A 13 -10.80 2.59 -9.46
CA GLU A 13 -10.49 1.44 -8.61
C GLU A 13 -8.99 1.33 -8.26
N SER A 14 -8.19 2.35 -8.58
CA SER A 14 -6.75 2.35 -8.37
C SER A 14 -6.35 2.64 -6.92
N LEU A 15 -5.15 2.21 -6.57
CA LEU A 15 -4.53 2.48 -5.28
C LEU A 15 -3.49 3.59 -5.43
N ILE A 16 -3.61 4.63 -4.61
CA ILE A 16 -2.66 5.74 -4.52
C ILE A 16 -1.85 5.64 -3.23
N VAL A 17 -0.58 6.02 -3.26
CA VAL A 17 0.24 6.13 -2.04
C VAL A 17 -0.12 7.42 -1.33
N ILE A 18 -0.49 7.33 -0.05
CA ILE A 18 -0.84 8.49 0.79
C ILE A 18 0.22 8.78 1.86
N SER A 19 1.10 7.83 2.16
CA SER A 19 2.19 8.04 3.10
C SER A 19 3.28 6.97 2.99
N GLU A 20 4.50 7.36 3.38
CA GLU A 20 5.66 6.48 3.47
C GLU A 20 6.42 6.75 4.77
N TYR A 21 6.79 5.67 5.47
CA TYR A 21 7.49 5.75 6.75
C TYR A 21 8.71 4.84 6.76
N GLY A 22 9.76 5.28 7.45
CA GLY A 22 10.92 4.45 7.75
C GLY A 22 11.77 4.06 6.54
N GLN A 23 11.74 4.85 5.48
CA GLN A 23 12.56 4.67 4.27
C GLN A 23 14.05 4.81 4.57
N GLU A 24 14.40 5.55 5.64
CA GLU A 24 15.74 5.69 6.20
C GLU A 24 16.25 4.38 6.84
N TYR A 25 15.35 3.49 7.25
CA TYR A 25 15.67 2.21 7.90
C TYR A 25 15.66 1.01 6.93
N GLY A 26 15.55 1.28 5.63
CA GLY A 26 15.53 0.27 4.57
C GLY A 26 14.56 0.67 3.46
N ARG A 27 14.89 0.33 2.21
CA ARG A 27 14.08 0.67 1.02
C ARG A 27 13.49 -0.55 0.32
N GLN A 28 13.76 -1.74 0.85
CA GLN A 28 13.40 -2.99 0.20
C GLN A 28 12.16 -3.58 0.90
N ASN A 29 11.25 -4.10 0.07
CA ASN A 29 10.05 -4.84 0.48
C ASN A 29 9.27 -4.18 1.65
N PRO A 30 8.69 -2.98 1.44
CA PRO A 30 7.90 -2.32 2.47
C PRO A 30 6.70 -3.16 2.87
N ILE A 31 6.32 -3.06 4.14
CA ILE A 31 4.99 -3.48 4.59
C ILE A 31 3.99 -2.55 3.93
N ARG A 32 3.04 -3.11 3.20
CA ARG A 32 2.01 -2.33 2.48
C ARG A 32 0.69 -2.52 3.18
N VAL A 33 0.00 -1.41 3.42
CA VAL A 33 -1.31 -1.40 4.04
C VAL A 33 -2.30 -0.56 3.23
N LEU A 34 -3.56 -0.95 3.24
CA LEU A 34 -4.66 -0.22 2.62
C LEU A 34 -5.46 0.51 3.69
N TYR A 35 -5.53 1.84 3.61
CA TYR A 35 -6.33 2.69 4.48
C TYR A 35 -7.72 2.92 3.90
N HIS A 36 -8.75 2.75 4.73
CA HIS A 36 -10.15 2.88 4.31
C HIS A 36 -10.80 4.24 4.60
N GLY A 37 -10.10 5.19 5.23
CA GLY A 37 -10.65 6.52 5.51
C GLY A 37 -11.31 6.70 6.89
N TYR A 38 -11.42 5.63 7.69
CA TYR A 38 -12.09 5.64 9.01
C TYR A 38 -11.27 4.96 10.12
N GLY A 39 -9.94 4.94 10.00
CA GLY A 39 -9.03 4.34 11.00
C GLY A 39 -8.78 2.83 10.84
N HIS A 40 -9.43 2.17 9.88
CA HIS A 40 -9.20 0.76 9.57
C HIS A 40 -8.13 0.57 8.48
N TYR A 41 -7.33 -0.49 8.64
CA TYR A 41 -6.25 -0.86 7.74
C TYR A 41 -6.26 -2.36 7.44
N ASP A 42 -6.05 -2.70 6.18
CA ASP A 42 -5.82 -4.07 5.73
C ASP A 42 -4.38 -4.27 5.25
N ALA A 43 -3.85 -5.48 5.43
CA ALA A 43 -2.58 -5.86 4.83
C ALA A 43 -2.73 -6.00 3.31
N LEU A 44 -1.93 -5.25 2.55
CA LEU A 44 -1.94 -5.31 1.09
C LEU A 44 -0.84 -6.26 0.61
N GLN A 45 -1.23 -7.51 0.30
CA GLN A 45 -0.31 -8.49 -0.24
C GLN A 45 -0.13 -8.28 -1.74
N VAL A 46 0.96 -7.63 -2.13
CA VAL A 46 1.32 -7.51 -3.54
C VAL A 46 2.17 -8.72 -3.90
N SER A 47 1.58 -9.65 -4.65
CA SER A 47 2.32 -10.78 -5.22
C SER A 47 3.49 -10.25 -6.04
N PRO A 48 4.71 -10.82 -5.92
CA PRO A 48 5.86 -10.43 -6.74
C PRO A 48 5.58 -10.50 -8.26
N ASN A 49 4.55 -11.25 -8.66
CA ASN A 49 4.12 -11.48 -10.05
C ASN A 49 2.78 -10.77 -10.41
N GLY A 50 2.26 -9.88 -9.57
CA GLY A 50 0.84 -9.48 -9.58
C GLY A 50 0.48 -8.19 -10.31
N ALA A 51 0.76 -8.09 -11.61
CA ALA A 51 -0.03 -7.29 -12.55
C ALA A 51 -0.66 -8.24 -13.56
N GLN A 52 -1.61 -9.06 -13.10
CA GLN A 52 -2.60 -9.75 -13.93
C GLN A 52 -3.60 -10.41 -12.97
N SER A 53 -4.74 -9.74 -12.76
CA SER A 53 -5.98 -10.45 -12.43
C SER A 53 -6.69 -10.69 -13.76
N LYS A 54 -7.06 -11.95 -14.01
CA LYS A 54 -7.84 -12.42 -15.15
C LYS A 54 -9.29 -11.94 -15.07
#